data_AF-A0A962D3F7-F1
#
_entry.id   AF-A0A962D3F7-F1
#
_cell.length_a   1.000
_cell.length_b   1.000
_cell.length_c   1.000
_cell.angle_alpha   90.00
_cell.angle_beta   90.00
_cell.angle_gamma   90.00
#
_symmetry.space_group_name_H-M   'P 1'
#
loop_
_entity.id
_entity.type
_entity.pdbx_description
1 polymer ?
#
loop_
_entity_poly.entity_id
_entity_poly.type
_entity_poly.pdbx_seq_one_letter_code
_entity_poly.pdbx_strand_id
1 'polypeptide(L)'
;QRIRQTWQDHGYVACPHTACALEVLARRRADGDERAWLIAATAHPAKFETVVEPLIGGAVEPPPALAELLARPSQAEALAADPQALRQVLLRR
;
A
#
# COMPACT_ATOMS: atom_id res chain seq x y z
N GLN A 1 2.32 -0.29 -13.62
CA GLN A 1 1.67 -1.05 -14.71
C GLN A 1 0.62 -2.02 -14.15
N ARG A 2 0.96 -2.96 -13.26
CA ARG A 2 0.00 -3.96 -12.73
C ARG A 2 -1.29 -3.38 -12.12
N ILE A 3 -1.22 -2.33 -11.30
CA ILE A 3 -2.41 -1.69 -10.70
C ILE A 3 -3.45 -1.32 -11.77
N ARG A 4 -3.00 -0.61 -12.83
CA ARG A 4 -3.86 -0.21 -13.95
C ARG A 4 -4.47 -1.42 -14.66
N GLN A 5 -3.66 -2.42 -14.96
CA GLN A 5 -4.11 -3.62 -15.66
C GLN A 5 -5.16 -4.38 -14.84
N THR A 6 -4.93 -4.57 -13.54
CA THR A 6 -5.88 -5.22 -12.65
C THR A 6 -7.20 -4.44 -12.53
N TRP A 7 -7.15 -3.11 -12.51
CA TRP A 7 -8.34 -2.27 -12.56
C TRP A 7 -9.12 -2.44 -13.87
N GLN A 8 -8.43 -2.41 -15.02
CA GLN A 8 -9.05 -2.54 -16.33
C GLN A 8 -9.66 -3.93 -16.56
N ASP A 9 -8.98 -4.98 -16.14
CA ASP A 9 -9.40 -6.36 -16.40
C ASP A 9 -10.45 -6.87 -15.41
N HIS A 10 -10.42 -6.36 -14.17
CA HIS A 10 -11.20 -6.93 -13.06
C HIS A 10 -11.99 -5.91 -12.25
N GLY A 11 -11.86 -4.61 -12.49
CA GLY A 11 -12.46 -3.58 -11.64
C GLY A 11 -11.92 -3.59 -10.20
N TYR A 12 -10.78 -4.23 -9.94
CA TYR A 12 -10.20 -4.31 -8.60
C TYR A 12 -9.06 -3.30 -8.43
N VAL A 13 -9.19 -2.42 -7.44
CA VAL A 13 -8.19 -1.41 -7.12
C VAL A 13 -7.18 -1.96 -6.11
N ALA A 14 -6.00 -2.36 -6.59
CA ALA A 14 -4.94 -2.89 -5.74
C ALA A 14 -4.01 -1.77 -5.21
N CYS A 15 -3.57 -1.89 -3.96
CA CYS A 15 -2.45 -1.08 -3.48
C CYS A 15 -1.11 -1.55 -4.11
N PRO A 16 -0.03 -0.75 -4.04
CA PRO A 16 1.26 -1.12 -4.61
C PRO A 16 1.79 -2.48 -4.14
N HIS A 17 1.64 -2.80 -2.85
CA HIS A 17 2.10 -4.06 -2.28
C HIS A 17 1.33 -5.26 -2.84
N THR A 18 0.00 -5.19 -2.88
CA THR A 18 -0.85 -6.23 -3.48
C THR A 18 -0.53 -6.40 -4.96
N ALA A 19 -0.27 -5.30 -5.66
CA ALA A 19 0.08 -5.31 -7.08
C ALA A 19 1.40 -6.05 -7.36
N CYS A 20 2.37 -6.03 -6.44
CA CYS A 20 3.59 -6.84 -6.57
C CYS A 20 3.27 -8.35 -6.61
N ALA A 21 2.39 -8.82 -5.72
CA ALA A 21 1.98 -10.23 -5.70
C ALA A 21 1.14 -10.60 -6.95
N LEU A 22 0.24 -9.71 -7.37
CA LEU A 22 -0.55 -9.88 -8.59
C LEU A 22 0.33 -9.95 -9.85
N GLU A 23 1.41 -9.18 -9.89
CA GLU A 23 2.37 -9.22 -10.99
C GLU A 23 3.10 -10.56 -11.06
N VAL A 24 3.54 -11.09 -9.91
CA VAL A 24 4.14 -12.43 -9.86
C VAL A 24 3.15 -13.50 -10.31
N LEU A 25 1.89 -13.43 -9.85
CA LEU A 25 0.86 -14.37 -10.28
C LEU A 25 0.61 -14.28 -11.79
N ALA A 26 0.51 -13.08 -12.35
CA ALA A 26 0.31 -12.89 -13.80
C ALA A 26 1.44 -13.52 -14.62
N ARG A 27 2.70 -13.39 -14.18
CA ARG A 27 3.84 -14.06 -14.84
C ARG A 27 3.75 -15.58 -14.73
N ARG A 28 3.41 -16.11 -13.55
CA ARG A 28 3.19 -17.56 -13.38
C ARG A 28 2.08 -18.10 -14.28
N ARG A 29 1.00 -17.35 -14.46
CA ARG A 29 -0.08 -17.71 -15.40
C ARG A 29 0.42 -17.72 -16.84
N ALA A 30 1.23 -16.75 -17.24
CA ALA A 30 1.84 -16.72 -18.58
C ALA A 30 2.76 -17.94 -18.81
N ASP A 31 3.37 -18.47 -17.76
CA ASP A 31 4.19 -19.69 -17.79
C ASP A 31 3.35 -21.00 -17.66
N GLY A 32 2.03 -20.92 -17.70
CA GLY A 32 1.13 -22.08 -17.68
C GLY A 32 0.75 -22.62 -16.29
N ASP A 33 1.02 -21.89 -15.21
CA ASP A 33 0.53 -22.29 -13.87
C ASP A 33 -1.00 -22.11 -13.80
N GLU A 34 -1.76 -23.18 -13.53
CA GLU A 34 -3.23 -23.13 -13.40
C GLU A 34 -3.73 -23.34 -11.95
N ARG A 35 -2.84 -23.54 -10.98
CA ARG A 35 -3.21 -23.84 -9.59
C ARG A 35 -3.98 -22.70 -8.93
N ALA A 36 -4.80 -22.98 -7.92
CA ALA A 36 -5.43 -21.92 -7.12
C ALA A 36 -4.38 -21.15 -6.30
N TRP A 37 -4.50 -19.82 -6.27
CA TRP A 37 -3.62 -18.92 -5.50
C TRP A 37 -4.45 -18.00 -4.61
N LEU A 38 -3.94 -17.74 -3.41
CA LEU A 38 -4.44 -16.69 -2.52
C LEU A 38 -3.37 -15.60 -2.41
N ILE A 39 -3.79 -14.35 -2.56
CA ILE A 39 -2.93 -13.18 -2.40
C ILE A 39 -3.35 -12.44 -1.14
N ALA A 40 -2.39 -12.21 -0.24
CA ALA A 40 -2.61 -11.34 0.90
C ALA A 40 -2.62 -9.87 0.42
N ALA A 41 -3.77 -9.23 0.44
CA ALA A 41 -3.88 -7.79 0.20
C ALA A 41 -3.46 -7.04 1.46
N THR A 42 -2.18 -6.68 1.56
CA THR A 42 -1.55 -6.24 2.82
C THR A 42 -1.92 -4.83 3.26
N ALA A 43 -2.52 -4.03 2.37
CA ALA A 43 -2.95 -2.68 2.68
C ALA A 43 -4.12 -2.21 1.80
N HIS A 44 -4.91 -1.28 2.33
CA HIS A 44 -5.94 -0.57 1.57
C HIS A 44 -5.30 0.40 0.54
N PRO A 45 -5.83 0.51 -0.70
CA PRO A 45 -5.28 1.40 -1.73
C PRO A 45 -5.29 2.89 -1.35
N ALA A 46 -6.27 3.34 -0.56
CA ALA A 46 -6.36 4.73 -0.07
C ALA A 46 -5.21 5.17 0.86
N LYS A 47 -4.28 4.28 1.22
CA LYS A 47 -3.03 4.66 1.91
C LYS A 47 -1.92 5.12 0.95
N PHE A 48 -2.17 5.02 -0.36
CA PHE A 48 -1.21 5.27 -1.43
C PHE A 48 -1.90 5.97 -2.61
N GLU A 49 -2.86 6.85 -2.31
CA GLU A 49 -3.72 7.57 -3.25
C GLU A 49 -2.91 8.30 -4.33
N THR A 50 -1.80 8.95 -3.96
CA THR A 50 -0.90 9.65 -4.89
C THR A 50 -0.27 8.73 -5.95
N VAL A 51 -0.19 7.43 -5.66
CA VAL A 51 0.31 6.40 -6.60
C VAL A 51 -0.85 5.72 -7.35
N VAL A 52 -1.97 5.46 -6.66
CA VAL A 52 -3.06 4.64 -7.18
C VAL A 52 -4.00 5.45 -8.08
N GLU A 53 -4.44 6.63 -7.64
CA GLU A 53 -5.47 7.43 -8.34
C GLU A 53 -5.07 7.81 -9.78
N PRO A 54 -3.82 8.24 -10.06
CA PRO A 54 -3.40 8.53 -11.43
C PRO A 54 -3.40 7.30 -12.34
N LEU A 55 -3.28 6.09 -11.78
CA LEU A 55 -3.23 4.85 -12.54
C LEU A 55 -4.62 4.32 -12.90
N ILE A 56 -5.62 4.62 -12.08
CA ILE A 56 -7.01 4.18 -12.28
C ILE A 56 -7.93 5.30 -12.83
N GLY A 57 -7.46 6.56 -12.81
CA GLY A 57 -8.18 7.72 -13.35
C GLY A 57 -9.31 8.22 -12.45
N GLY A 58 -9.24 7.97 -11.14
CA GLY A 58 -10.31 8.33 -10.21
C GLY A 58 -9.84 8.26 -8.75
N ALA A 59 -10.64 8.86 -7.87
CA ALA A 59 -10.36 8.92 -6.44
C ALA A 59 -10.56 7.57 -5.76
N VAL A 60 -9.75 7.29 -4.73
CA VAL A 60 -9.93 6.12 -3.86
C VAL A 60 -10.40 6.58 -2.49
N GLU A 61 -11.70 6.48 -2.26
CA GLU A 61 -12.29 6.87 -0.98
C GLU A 61 -11.75 5.99 0.16
N PRO A 62 -11.15 6.59 1.21
CA PRO A 62 -10.74 5.85 2.39
C PRO A 62 -11.96 5.37 3.19
N PRO A 63 -11.93 4.17 3.78
CA PRO A 63 -12.94 3.76 4.75
C PRO A 63 -13.02 4.75 5.92
N PRO A 64 -14.18 4.94 6.57
CA PRO A 64 -14.37 5.97 7.60
C PRO A 64 -13.29 5.96 8.70
N ALA A 65 -12.91 4.79 9.21
CA ALA A 65 -11.88 4.67 10.24
C ALA A 65 -10.48 5.11 9.76
N LEU A 66 -10.16 4.88 8.47
CA LEU A 66 -8.91 5.34 7.88
C LEU A 66 -8.96 6.85 7.63
N ALA A 67 -10.08 7.36 7.13
CA ALA A 67 -10.28 8.79 6.90
C ALA A 67 -10.09 9.59 8.20
N GLU A 68 -10.70 9.12 9.29
CA GLU A 68 -10.54 9.71 10.62
C GLU A 68 -9.08 9.69 11.09
N LEU A 69 -8.38 8.56 10.91
CA LEU A 69 -6.97 8.45 11.29
C LEU A 69 -6.07 9.41 10.51
N LEU A 70 -6.29 9.54 9.19
CA LEU A 70 -5.50 10.41 8.32
C LEU A 70 -5.75 11.90 8.58
N ALA A 71 -6.93 12.26 9.10
CA ALA A 71 -7.27 13.64 9.44
C ALA A 71 -6.64 14.13 10.76
N ARG A 72 -6.06 13.24 11.58
CA ARG A 72 -5.47 13.60 12.87
C ARG A 72 -4.13 14.32 12.68
N PRO A 73 -3.81 15.33 13.52
CA PRO A 73 -2.51 15.97 13.49
C PRO A 73 -1.40 14.95 13.80
N SER A 74 -0.35 14.93 12.98
CA SER A 74 0.84 14.12 13.22
C SER A 74 1.87 14.91 14.02
N GLN A 75 2.56 14.23 14.93
CA GLN A 75 3.67 14.79 15.71
C GLN A 75 4.84 13.80 15.68
N ALA A 76 6.02 14.31 15.37
CA ALA A 76 7.26 13.53 15.38
C ALA A 76 8.44 14.44 15.78
N GLU A 77 9.38 13.91 16.57
CA GLU A 77 10.67 14.54 16.86
C GLU A 77 11.70 14.02 15.85
N ALA A 78 12.37 14.93 15.13
CA ALA A 78 13.46 14.54 14.23
C ALA A 78 14.67 14.03 15.04
N LEU A 79 15.28 12.95 14.57
CA LEU A 79 16.38 12.30 15.27
C LEU A 79 17.49 11.93 14.29
N ALA A 80 18.75 12.06 14.74
CA ALA A 80 19.88 11.50 14.02
C ALA A 80 19.75 9.97 13.92
N ALA A 81 20.26 9.37 12.84
CA ALA A 81 20.34 7.93 12.67
C ALA A 81 21.46 7.32 13.57
N ASP A 82 21.33 7.54 14.87
CA ASP A 82 22.31 7.17 15.91
C ASP A 82 21.61 6.48 17.10
N PRO A 83 22.05 5.27 17.50
CA PRO A 83 21.51 4.59 18.67
C PRO A 83 21.58 5.39 19.97
N GLN A 84 22.61 6.23 20.16
CA GLN A 84 22.72 7.03 21.38
C GLN A 84 21.65 8.14 21.42
N ALA A 85 21.44 8.83 20.31
CA ALA A 85 20.36 9.80 20.15
C ALA A 85 18.99 9.16 20.47
N LEU A 86 18.71 7.96 19.95
CA LEU A 86 17.46 7.23 20.25
C LEU A 86 17.33 6.90 21.74
N ARG A 87 18.41 6.39 22.36
CA ARG A 87 18.42 6.07 23.79
C ARG A 87 18.12 7.31 24.64
N GLN A 88 18.68 8.47 24.29
CA GLN A 88 18.44 9.72 25.02
C GLN A 88 16.98 10.18 24.92
N VAL A 89 16.33 10.07 23.75
CA VAL A 89 14.89 10.36 23.60
C VAL A 89 14.05 9.43 24.48
N LEU A 90 14.33 8.11 24.44
CA LEU A 90 13.52 7.13 25.17
C LEU A 90 13.64 7.24 26.71
N LEU A 91 14.76 7.75 27.20
CA LEU A 91 15.01 7.94 28.65
C LEU A 91 14.52 9.29 29.18
N ARG A 92 14.12 10.23 28.32
CA ARG A 92 13.77 11.62 28.64
C ARG A 92 12.42 11.82 29.36
N ARG A 93 11.90 10.79 30.05
CA ARG A 93 10.58 10.81 30.74
C ARG A 93 10.31 12.10 31.49
#